data_AF-A0A7Y5BPM3-F1
#
_entry.id   AF-A0A7Y5BPM3-F1
#
_cell.length_a   1.000
_cell.length_b   1.000
_cell.length_c   1.000
_cell.angle_alpha   90.00
_cell.angle_beta   90.00
_cell.angle_gamma   90.00
#
_symmetry.space_group_name_H-M   'P 1'
#
loop_
_entity.id
_entity.type
_entity.pdbx_description
1 polymer ?
#
loop_
_entity_poly.entity_id
_entity_poly.type
_entity_poly.pdbx_seq_one_letter_code
_entity_poly.pdbx_strand_id
1 'polypeptide(L)'
;MFKGFICDATNEPITPEACLACARRGALAGCDMTEPVVRGILTNQRPPDFGLTVTTLLSCPRKERLKQEVDFYLKPSEAFWTFRGQIIHAGMAAYTGKHDITEERFVMLLETDQGLVKISGQPDLVYIDQAHRRLLDYKSTNRLPAEWKSYTCPESGAVIQEGTTSVRTKWITCPHCPDERHLTKTVERKFPPRPRSHDALQLSLYRLLLAEHGIGIDQGEIIYLDMRRLMRLPVELLPLNEAQRLLEARVAQHTTPNLPPPLAAPEEIWQCDFCPVREACETRHGGPVGRAMLNLVEEEWR
;
A
#
# COMPACT_ATOMS: atom_id res chain seq x y z
N MET A 1 -15.95 -10.38 -9.21
CA MET A 1 -16.41 -9.77 -7.95
C MET A 1 -16.01 -10.65 -6.76
N PHE A 2 -16.06 -10.14 -5.52
CA PHE A 2 -15.82 -10.99 -4.35
C PHE A 2 -16.91 -12.06 -4.25
N LYS A 3 -16.53 -13.34 -4.23
CA LYS A 3 -17.49 -14.47 -4.13
C LYS A 3 -17.48 -15.17 -2.79
N GLY A 4 -16.40 -15.05 -2.03
CA GLY A 4 -16.29 -15.68 -0.72
C GLY A 4 -14.85 -15.90 -0.33
N PHE A 5 -14.63 -16.90 0.52
CA PHE A 5 -13.33 -17.21 1.04
C PHE A 5 -12.78 -18.51 0.47
N ILE A 6 -11.45 -18.65 0.49
CA ILE A 6 -10.80 -19.97 0.49
C ILE A 6 -10.67 -20.38 1.96
N CYS A 7 -11.28 -21.49 2.34
CA CYS A 7 -11.25 -21.98 3.72
C CYS A 7 -9.81 -22.26 4.17
N ASP A 8 -9.39 -21.71 5.32
CA ASP A 8 -8.05 -21.94 5.87
C ASP A 8 -7.78 -23.43 6.19
N ALA A 9 -8.82 -24.19 6.54
CA ALA A 9 -8.69 -25.61 6.91
C ALA A 9 -8.76 -26.58 5.72
N THR A 10 -9.65 -26.33 4.74
CA THR A 10 -9.88 -27.28 3.63
C THR A 10 -9.26 -26.82 2.31
N ASN A 11 -8.87 -25.55 2.21
CA ASN A 11 -8.43 -24.91 0.98
C ASN A 11 -9.49 -24.91 -0.15
N GLU A 12 -10.76 -25.08 0.21
CA GLU A 12 -11.90 -25.06 -0.72
C GLU A 12 -12.64 -23.71 -0.66
N PRO A 13 -13.27 -23.27 -1.77
CA PRO A 13 -14.16 -22.13 -1.78
C PRO A 13 -15.34 -22.30 -0.80
N ILE A 14 -15.62 -21.25 -0.02
CA ILE A 14 -16.73 -21.20 0.93
C ILE A 14 -17.43 -19.82 0.86
N THR A 15 -18.75 -19.81 1.01
CA THR A 15 -19.53 -18.57 1.03
C THR A 15 -19.25 -17.76 2.30
N PRO A 16 -19.39 -16.42 2.28
CA PRO A 16 -19.26 -15.59 3.47
C PRO A 16 -20.13 -16.06 4.64
N GLU A 17 -21.37 -16.45 4.37
CA GLU A 17 -22.36 -16.91 5.36
C GLU A 17 -21.93 -18.23 6.00
N ALA A 18 -21.47 -19.20 5.20
CA ALA A 18 -20.99 -20.47 5.71
C ALA A 18 -19.69 -20.31 6.52
N CYS A 19 -18.79 -19.41 6.10
CA CYS A 19 -17.57 -19.08 6.83
C CYS A 19 -17.88 -18.48 8.21
N LEU A 20 -18.78 -17.49 8.27
CA LEU A 20 -19.25 -16.89 9.53
C LEU A 20 -19.90 -17.93 10.46
N ALA A 21 -20.78 -18.79 9.91
CA ALA A 21 -21.46 -19.82 10.68
C ALA A 21 -20.48 -20.86 11.24
N CYS A 22 -19.45 -21.21 10.48
CA CYS A 22 -18.37 -22.10 10.92
C CYS A 22 -17.54 -21.46 12.04
N ALA A 23 -17.08 -20.22 11.84
CA ALA A 23 -16.26 -19.49 12.80
C ALA A 23 -17.00 -19.24 14.14
N ARG A 24 -18.33 -19.09 14.11
CA ARG A 24 -19.16 -18.97 15.32
C ARG A 24 -19.27 -20.27 16.12
N ARG A 25 -19.23 -21.43 15.46
CA ARG A 25 -19.35 -22.76 16.10
C ARG A 25 -18.03 -23.32 16.63
N GLY A 26 -16.93 -22.57 16.51
CA GLY A 26 -15.60 -22.99 16.97
C GLY A 26 -14.61 -23.35 15.86
N ALA A 27 -14.89 -22.98 14.61
CA ALA A 27 -14.07 -23.24 13.42
C ALA A 27 -13.73 -24.73 13.18
N LEU A 28 -13.21 -25.05 12.00
CA LEU A 28 -12.66 -26.38 11.72
C LEU A 28 -11.23 -26.47 12.30
N ALA A 29 -10.78 -27.68 12.61
CA ALA A 29 -9.38 -27.89 13.00
C ALA A 29 -8.43 -27.34 11.92
N GLY A 30 -7.46 -26.51 12.33
CA GLY A 30 -6.55 -25.81 11.43
C GLY A 30 -7.02 -24.41 10.98
N CYS A 31 -8.17 -23.93 11.46
CA CYS A 31 -8.65 -22.56 11.21
C CYS A 31 -8.72 -21.76 12.52
N ASP A 32 -7.91 -20.70 12.63
CA ASP A 32 -7.86 -19.82 13.81
C ASP A 32 -8.90 -18.68 13.76
N MET A 33 -9.80 -18.69 12.77
CA MET A 33 -10.74 -17.60 12.54
C MET A 33 -11.92 -17.65 13.51
N THR A 34 -12.27 -16.50 14.06
CA THR A 34 -13.47 -16.30 14.88
C THR A 34 -14.52 -15.48 14.12
N GLU A 35 -15.80 -15.59 14.50
CA GLU A 35 -16.88 -14.82 13.87
C GLU A 35 -16.58 -13.30 13.83
N PRO A 36 -16.11 -12.64 14.90
CA PRO A 36 -15.80 -11.21 14.86
C PRO A 36 -14.71 -10.84 13.85
N VAL A 37 -13.68 -11.68 13.70
CA VAL A 37 -12.59 -11.48 12.73
C VAL A 37 -13.13 -11.55 11.31
N VAL A 38 -13.88 -12.61 10.98
CA VAL A 38 -14.46 -12.80 9.65
C VAL A 38 -15.44 -11.67 9.33
N ARG A 39 -16.27 -11.28 10.30
CA ARG A 39 -17.19 -10.15 10.16
C ARG A 39 -16.46 -8.83 9.89
N GLY A 40 -15.36 -8.56 10.60
CA GLY A 40 -14.54 -7.37 10.36
C GLY A 40 -13.93 -7.34 8.96
N ILE A 41 -13.41 -8.48 8.48
CA ILE A 41 -12.90 -8.61 7.10
C ILE A 41 -13.99 -8.30 6.07
N LEU A 42 -15.22 -8.79 6.29
CA LEU A 42 -16.35 -8.56 5.40
C LEU A 42 -16.83 -7.10 5.41
N THR A 43 -16.90 -6.46 6.58
CA THR A 43 -17.26 -5.04 6.71
C THR A 43 -16.29 -4.13 5.95
N ASN A 44 -15.03 -4.56 5.76
CA ASN A 44 -14.06 -3.80 4.97
C ASN A 44 -14.15 -4.00 3.45
N GLN A 45 -14.97 -4.94 2.99
CA GLN A 45 -15.17 -5.11 1.56
C GLN A 45 -15.96 -3.90 1.05
N ARG A 46 -15.30 -3.13 0.18
CA ARG A 46 -15.94 -1.95 -0.42
C ARG A 46 -16.98 -2.40 -1.44
N PRO A 47 -18.14 -1.74 -1.50
CA PRO A 47 -19.11 -2.03 -2.54
C PRO A 47 -18.53 -1.64 -3.92
N PRO A 48 -19.02 -2.26 -5.02
CA PRO A 48 -18.48 -2.01 -6.37
C PRO A 48 -18.55 -0.55 -6.83
N ASP A 49 -19.53 0.21 -6.33
CA ASP A 49 -19.82 1.60 -6.69
C ASP A 49 -19.13 2.63 -5.78
N PHE A 50 -18.24 2.20 -4.87
CA PHE A 50 -17.58 3.09 -3.91
C PHE A 50 -16.69 4.17 -4.56
N GLY A 51 -16.33 3.98 -5.82
CA GLY A 51 -15.46 4.89 -6.58
C GLY A 51 -13.97 4.73 -6.24
N LEU A 52 -13.15 5.66 -6.75
CA LEU A 52 -11.72 5.66 -6.48
C LEU A 52 -11.45 6.28 -5.11
N THR A 53 -10.64 5.60 -4.29
CA THR A 53 -10.12 6.17 -3.05
C THR A 53 -8.65 6.52 -3.19
N VAL A 54 -8.12 7.41 -2.36
CA VAL A 54 -6.68 7.72 -2.29
C VAL A 54 -5.84 6.43 -2.18
N THR A 55 -6.23 5.50 -1.30
CA THR A 55 -5.54 4.19 -1.18
C THR A 55 -5.64 3.34 -2.45
N THR A 56 -6.77 3.37 -3.16
CA THR A 56 -6.97 2.63 -4.42
C THR A 56 -6.09 3.20 -5.52
N LEU A 57 -5.95 4.53 -5.59
CA LEU A 57 -5.12 5.24 -6.58
C LEU A 57 -3.63 4.93 -6.47
N LEU A 58 -3.18 4.49 -5.29
CA LEU A 58 -1.79 4.10 -5.03
C LEU A 58 -1.59 2.57 -5.06
N SER A 59 -2.64 1.82 -5.39
CA SER A 59 -2.58 0.36 -5.56
C SER A 59 -2.44 -0.01 -7.03
N CYS A 60 -2.19 -1.30 -7.33
CA CYS A 60 -2.17 -1.82 -8.69
C CYS A 60 -3.48 -1.53 -9.45
N PRO A 61 -3.48 -0.70 -10.52
CA PRO A 61 -4.70 -0.38 -11.27
C PRO A 61 -5.32 -1.59 -11.96
N ARG A 62 -4.46 -2.52 -12.44
CA ARG A 62 -4.89 -3.79 -13.03
C ARG A 62 -5.64 -4.68 -12.03
N LYS A 63 -5.17 -4.75 -10.77
CA LYS A 63 -5.83 -5.51 -9.70
C LYS A 63 -7.25 -4.99 -9.46
N GLU A 64 -7.41 -3.69 -9.34
CA GLU A 64 -8.72 -3.10 -9.02
C GLU A 64 -9.72 -3.30 -10.15
N ARG A 65 -9.28 -3.18 -11.40
CA ARG A 65 -10.14 -3.50 -12.56
C ARG A 65 -10.49 -4.98 -12.64
N LEU A 66 -9.53 -5.89 -12.45
CA LEU A 66 -9.81 -7.32 -12.44
C LEU A 66 -10.79 -7.73 -11.33
N LYS A 67 -10.73 -7.12 -10.14
CA LYS A 67 -11.69 -7.41 -9.06
C LYS A 67 -13.15 -7.11 -9.44
N GLN A 68 -13.36 -6.17 -10.36
CA GLN A 68 -14.69 -5.85 -10.91
C GLN A 68 -15.12 -6.88 -11.96
N GLU A 69 -14.19 -7.37 -12.78
CA GLU A 69 -14.48 -8.22 -13.93
C GLU A 69 -14.48 -9.73 -13.65
N VAL A 70 -13.69 -10.21 -12.68
CA VAL A 70 -13.53 -11.65 -12.41
C VAL A 70 -13.85 -11.99 -10.97
N ASP A 71 -14.43 -13.16 -10.78
CA ASP A 71 -14.69 -13.70 -9.46
C ASP A 71 -13.38 -13.99 -8.72
N PHE A 72 -13.34 -13.60 -7.46
CA PHE A 72 -12.17 -13.81 -6.61
C PHE A 72 -12.57 -14.21 -5.20
N TYR A 73 -11.65 -14.91 -4.56
CA TYR A 73 -11.77 -15.41 -3.20
C TYR A 73 -10.62 -14.86 -2.37
N LEU A 74 -10.87 -14.65 -1.08
CA LEU A 74 -9.84 -14.25 -0.13
C LEU A 74 -9.56 -15.40 0.83
N LYS A 75 -8.32 -15.54 1.29
CA LYS A 75 -8.06 -16.40 2.44
C LYS A 75 -8.22 -15.56 3.72
N PRO A 76 -9.05 -15.95 4.71
CA PRO A 76 -9.26 -15.14 5.90
C PRO A 76 -7.96 -14.83 6.66
N SER A 77 -7.05 -15.79 6.76
CA SER A 77 -5.71 -15.60 7.37
C SER A 77 -4.86 -14.55 6.65
N GLU A 78 -4.99 -14.42 5.33
CA GLU A 78 -4.30 -13.40 4.54
C GLU A 78 -4.96 -12.03 4.68
N ALA A 79 -6.28 -12.00 4.89
CA ALA A 79 -7.05 -10.77 5.12
C ALA A 79 -6.98 -10.26 6.57
N PHE A 80 -6.50 -11.07 7.52
CA PHE A 80 -6.40 -10.71 8.95
C PHE A 80 -5.61 -9.41 9.20
N TRP A 81 -4.54 -9.16 8.43
CA TRP A 81 -3.74 -7.94 8.55
C TRP A 81 -4.57 -6.67 8.31
N THR A 82 -5.52 -6.74 7.39
CA THR A 82 -6.43 -5.64 7.07
C THR A 82 -7.36 -5.38 8.25
N PHE A 83 -7.97 -6.42 8.82
CA PHE A 83 -8.81 -6.32 10.02
C PHE A 83 -8.04 -5.77 11.23
N ARG A 84 -6.81 -6.25 11.46
CA ARG A 84 -5.95 -5.74 12.53
C ARG A 84 -5.67 -4.25 12.39
N GLY A 85 -5.42 -3.78 11.17
CA GLY A 85 -5.29 -2.35 10.89
C GLY A 85 -6.51 -1.58 11.37
N GLN A 86 -7.71 -2.02 10.99
CA GLN A 86 -8.96 -1.35 11.38
C GLN A 86 -9.16 -1.26 12.89
N ILE A 87 -8.83 -2.31 13.66
CA ILE A 87 -8.90 -2.25 15.12
C ILE A 87 -8.01 -1.13 15.66
N ILE A 88 -6.80 -0.98 15.10
CA ILE A 88 -5.87 0.06 15.53
C ILE A 88 -6.42 1.44 15.19
N HIS A 89 -6.91 1.65 13.96
CA HIS A 89 -7.51 2.93 13.56
C HIS A 89 -8.71 3.30 14.43
N ALA A 90 -9.67 2.38 14.61
CA ALA A 90 -10.84 2.60 15.46
C ALA A 90 -10.45 2.87 16.92
N GLY A 91 -9.43 2.18 17.43
CA GLY A 91 -8.88 2.40 18.76
C GLY A 91 -8.27 3.79 18.91
N MET A 92 -7.44 4.24 17.96
CA MET A 92 -6.83 5.57 17.99
C MET A 92 -7.88 6.67 17.87
N ALA A 93 -8.86 6.48 16.98
CA ALA A 93 -9.95 7.43 16.75
C ALA A 93 -10.77 7.70 18.02
N ALA A 94 -10.92 6.71 18.91
CA ALA A 94 -11.66 6.86 20.16
C ALA A 94 -11.00 7.81 21.19
N TYR A 95 -9.73 8.20 20.98
CA TYR A 95 -8.96 9.03 21.92
C TYR A 95 -8.53 10.38 21.34
N THR A 96 -9.08 10.80 20.20
CA THR A 96 -8.73 12.09 19.57
C THR A 96 -9.44 13.28 20.24
N GLY A 97 -8.88 14.47 20.09
CA GLY A 97 -9.45 15.70 20.64
C GLY A 97 -10.75 16.09 19.94
N LYS A 98 -11.59 16.90 20.62
CA LYS A 98 -12.90 17.36 20.11
C LYS A 98 -12.80 18.18 18.82
N HIS A 99 -11.65 18.80 18.56
CA HIS A 99 -11.42 19.69 17.42
C HIS A 99 -10.60 19.04 16.32
N ASP A 100 -10.19 17.78 16.51
CA ASP A 100 -9.43 17.03 15.52
C ASP A 100 -10.39 16.44 14.48
N ILE A 101 -9.93 16.32 13.23
CA ILE A 101 -10.64 15.56 12.21
C ILE A 101 -10.13 14.13 12.29
N THR A 102 -11.03 13.19 12.55
CA THR A 102 -10.68 11.80 12.80
C THR A 102 -11.57 10.90 11.97
N GLU A 103 -10.96 10.08 11.12
CA GLU A 103 -11.67 9.09 10.30
C GLU A 103 -12.83 9.71 9.47
N GLU A 104 -12.76 11.01 9.15
CA GLU A 104 -13.77 11.69 8.35
C GLU A 104 -13.49 11.51 6.86
N ARG A 105 -14.53 11.25 6.08
CA ARG A 105 -14.41 11.02 4.64
C ARG A 105 -14.61 12.30 3.84
N PHE A 106 -13.58 12.67 3.09
CA PHE A 106 -13.61 13.77 2.14
C PHE A 106 -13.80 13.24 0.71
N VAL A 107 -14.39 14.07 -0.13
CA VAL A 107 -14.67 13.76 -1.54
C VAL A 107 -14.31 14.96 -2.39
N MET A 108 -13.65 14.72 -3.52
CA MET A 108 -13.49 15.70 -4.59
C MET A 108 -13.93 15.09 -5.93
N LEU A 109 -14.21 15.96 -6.90
CA LEU A 109 -14.51 15.58 -8.27
C LEU A 109 -13.32 15.98 -9.15
N LEU A 110 -12.88 15.06 -10.00
CA LEU A 110 -11.87 15.35 -11.02
C LEU A 110 -12.51 15.22 -12.39
N GLU A 111 -12.39 16.27 -13.20
CA GLU A 111 -12.78 16.23 -14.60
C GLU A 111 -11.72 15.49 -15.42
N THR A 112 -12.17 14.57 -16.27
CA THR A 112 -11.31 13.79 -17.17
C THR A 112 -11.95 13.75 -18.55
N ASP A 113 -11.21 13.31 -19.57
CA ASP A 113 -11.74 13.09 -20.92
C ASP A 113 -12.92 12.10 -20.97
N GLN A 114 -13.09 11.30 -19.90
CA GLN A 114 -14.17 10.32 -19.76
C GLN A 114 -15.32 10.79 -18.85
N GLY A 115 -15.28 12.06 -18.41
CA GLY A 115 -16.26 12.66 -17.52
C GLY A 115 -15.74 12.88 -16.09
N LEU A 116 -16.68 13.17 -15.19
CA LEU A 116 -16.39 13.46 -13.78
C LEU A 116 -16.13 12.17 -13.00
N VAL A 117 -14.95 12.10 -12.38
CA VAL A 117 -14.52 10.99 -11.52
C VAL A 117 -14.60 11.42 -10.07
N LYS A 118 -15.35 10.66 -9.26
CA LYS A 118 -15.41 10.86 -7.81
C LYS A 118 -14.21 10.22 -7.13
N ILE A 119 -13.48 11.02 -6.36
CA ILE A 119 -12.31 10.59 -5.59
C ILE A 119 -12.60 10.83 -4.12
N SER A 120 -12.35 9.83 -3.28
CA SER A 120 -12.54 9.96 -1.83
C SER A 120 -11.31 9.57 -1.02
N GLY A 121 -11.21 10.11 0.19
CA GLY A 121 -10.13 9.82 1.12
C GLY A 121 -10.64 9.93 2.55
N GLN A 122 -10.01 9.19 3.44
CA GLN A 122 -10.31 9.21 4.87
C GLN A 122 -8.96 9.26 5.58
N PRO A 123 -8.43 10.46 5.86
CA PRO A 123 -7.25 10.59 6.70
C PRO A 123 -7.57 10.07 8.10
N ASP A 124 -6.60 9.43 8.75
CA ASP A 124 -6.82 8.85 10.07
C ASP A 124 -6.99 9.93 11.13
N LEU A 125 -6.12 10.95 11.10
CA LEU A 125 -6.13 12.05 12.06
C LEU A 125 -5.53 13.33 11.48
N VAL A 126 -6.24 14.44 11.68
CA VAL A 126 -5.76 15.80 11.44
C VAL A 126 -5.86 16.59 12.73
N TYR A 127 -4.73 17.05 13.25
CA TYR A 127 -4.70 18.03 14.32
C TYR A 127 -4.95 19.42 13.74
N ILE A 128 -6.02 20.06 14.23
CA ILE A 128 -6.35 21.45 13.91
C ILE A 128 -6.13 22.27 15.18
N ASP A 129 -4.88 22.58 15.47
CA ASP A 129 -4.53 23.61 16.45
C ASP A 129 -4.19 24.93 15.73
N GLN A 130 -4.27 26.07 16.44
CA GLN A 130 -4.09 27.39 15.85
C GLN A 130 -2.65 27.66 15.36
N ALA A 131 -1.67 26.86 15.77
CA ALA A 131 -0.26 27.06 15.45
C ALA A 131 0.28 26.06 14.43
N HIS A 132 -0.28 24.85 14.36
CA HIS A 132 0.23 23.72 13.60
C HIS A 132 -0.92 22.84 13.07
N ARG A 133 -1.03 22.74 11.74
CA ARG A 133 -1.96 21.82 11.09
C ARG A 133 -1.21 20.59 10.61
N ARG A 134 -1.46 19.46 11.27
CA ARG A 134 -0.68 18.22 11.10
C ARG A 134 -1.57 17.08 10.68
N LEU A 135 -1.18 16.38 9.62
CA LEU A 135 -1.83 15.17 9.13
C LEU A 135 -1.04 13.93 9.58
N LEU A 136 -1.71 13.01 10.25
CA LEU A 136 -1.16 11.74 10.70
C LEU A 136 -1.83 10.57 9.97
N ASP A 137 -1.02 9.56 9.67
CA ASP A 137 -1.47 8.27 9.16
C ASP A 137 -0.79 7.14 9.96
N TYR A 138 -1.58 6.20 10.45
CA TYR A 138 -1.16 5.08 11.27
C TYR A 138 -1.00 3.83 10.42
N LYS A 139 0.17 3.20 10.49
CA LYS A 139 0.47 1.97 9.77
C LYS A 139 0.80 0.84 10.73
N SER A 140 -0.07 -0.17 10.79
CA SER A 140 0.25 -1.44 11.45
C SER A 140 1.16 -2.28 10.57
N THR A 141 2.29 -2.73 11.11
CA THR A 141 3.28 -3.52 10.38
C THR A 141 3.79 -4.68 11.23
N ASN A 142 4.33 -5.72 10.58
CA ASN A 142 5.06 -6.78 11.26
C ASN A 142 6.47 -6.32 11.68
N ARG A 143 7.01 -5.33 10.97
CA ARG A 143 8.35 -4.77 11.18
C ARG A 143 8.35 -3.28 10.85
N LEU A 144 8.85 -2.48 11.77
CA LEU A 144 9.05 -1.05 11.53
C LEU A 144 10.05 -0.81 10.39
N PRO A 145 9.99 0.36 9.73
CA PRO A 145 11.01 0.79 8.79
C PRO A 145 12.41 0.61 9.38
N ALA A 146 13.29 -0.01 8.60
CA ALA A 146 14.69 -0.19 8.96
C ALA A 146 15.53 1.01 8.49
N GLU A 147 16.78 1.07 8.93
CA GLU A 147 17.76 2.03 8.41
C GLU A 147 17.81 1.98 6.89
N TRP A 148 17.87 3.17 6.27
CA TRP A 148 18.05 3.30 4.84
C TRP A 148 19.53 3.20 4.50
N LYS A 149 19.87 2.50 3.41
CA LYS A 149 21.25 2.32 2.97
C LYS A 149 21.39 2.86 1.55
N SER A 150 22.44 3.64 1.31
CA SER A 150 22.85 4.07 -0.02
C SER A 150 24.26 3.56 -0.28
N TYR A 151 24.49 3.06 -1.48
CA TYR A 151 25.80 2.68 -1.98
C TYR A 151 26.20 3.74 -3.01
N THR A 152 27.17 4.59 -2.68
CA THR A 152 27.52 5.77 -3.49
C THR A 152 28.92 5.61 -4.09
N CYS A 153 29.05 5.81 -5.40
CA CYS A 153 30.34 5.78 -6.07
C CYS A 153 31.27 6.86 -5.49
N PRO A 154 32.48 6.52 -5.04
CA PRO A 154 33.40 7.48 -4.44
C PRO A 154 34.00 8.45 -5.47
N GLU A 155 34.02 8.06 -6.75
CA GLU A 155 34.57 8.88 -7.83
C GLU A 155 33.55 9.88 -8.37
N SER A 156 32.33 9.42 -8.72
CA SER A 156 31.31 10.27 -9.34
C SER A 156 30.33 10.88 -8.35
N GLY A 157 30.24 10.35 -7.13
CA GLY A 157 29.21 10.71 -6.16
C GLY A 157 27.81 10.18 -6.50
N ALA A 158 27.65 9.43 -7.59
CA ALA A 158 26.35 8.87 -8.00
C ALA A 158 25.92 7.71 -7.09
N VAL A 159 24.62 7.60 -6.84
CA VAL A 159 24.03 6.46 -6.11
C VAL A 159 23.98 5.25 -7.03
N ILE A 160 24.71 4.20 -6.67
CA ILE A 160 24.75 2.91 -7.37
C ILE A 160 23.45 2.14 -7.09
N GLN A 161 23.08 2.09 -5.81
CA GLN A 161 21.90 1.39 -5.32
C GLN A 161 21.50 1.99 -3.98
N GLU A 162 20.20 2.04 -3.68
CA GLU A 162 19.72 2.36 -2.35
C GLU A 162 18.53 1.48 -1.94
N GLY A 163 18.32 1.31 -0.63
CA GLY A 163 17.27 0.45 -0.10
C GLY A 163 17.37 0.21 1.40
N THR A 164 16.42 -0.55 1.94
CA THR A 164 16.48 -1.03 3.34
C THR A 164 17.33 -2.30 3.48
N THR A 165 17.54 -3.04 2.39
CA THR A 165 18.27 -4.31 2.37
C THR A 165 19.76 -4.07 2.16
N SER A 166 20.60 -4.76 2.95
CA SER A 166 22.05 -4.73 2.74
C SER A 166 22.46 -5.59 1.55
N VAL A 167 23.34 -5.06 0.71
CA VAL A 167 24.07 -5.85 -0.29
C VAL A 167 25.01 -6.81 0.44
N ARG A 168 24.81 -8.13 0.25
CA ARG A 168 25.55 -9.18 0.97
C ARG A 168 26.85 -9.59 0.28
N THR A 169 27.07 -9.15 -0.96
CA THR A 169 28.29 -9.43 -1.71
C THR A 169 29.44 -8.54 -1.22
N LYS A 170 30.68 -9.05 -1.30
CA LYS A 170 31.90 -8.28 -0.96
C LYS A 170 32.09 -7.05 -1.87
N TRP A 171 31.63 -7.18 -3.11
CA TRP A 171 31.75 -6.17 -4.16
C TRP A 171 30.38 -5.81 -4.72
N ILE A 172 30.19 -4.54 -5.06
CA ILE A 172 29.02 -4.01 -5.77
C ILE A 172 29.48 -3.47 -7.13
N THR A 173 28.72 -3.77 -8.20
CA THR A 173 28.99 -3.26 -9.54
C THR A 173 28.54 -1.80 -9.63
N CYS A 174 29.40 -0.93 -10.14
CA CYS A 174 29.16 0.50 -10.29
C CYS A 174 29.05 0.86 -11.78
N PRO A 175 27.88 1.30 -12.28
CA PRO A 175 27.72 1.72 -13.67
C PRO A 175 28.20 3.15 -13.93
N HIS A 176 28.81 3.81 -12.94
CA HIS A 176 29.09 5.25 -12.95
C HIS A 176 30.58 5.61 -12.94
N CYS A 177 31.49 4.62 -12.96
CA CYS A 177 32.92 4.87 -13.02
C CYS A 177 33.70 3.77 -13.74
N PRO A 178 34.95 4.05 -14.18
CA PRO A 178 35.79 3.08 -14.90
C PRO A 178 36.23 1.87 -14.06
N ASP A 179 36.27 1.99 -12.74
CA ASP A 179 36.65 0.88 -11.85
C ASP A 179 35.62 -0.27 -11.86
N GLU A 180 34.42 -0.02 -12.36
CA GLU A 180 33.26 -0.94 -12.52
C GLU A 180 32.76 -1.61 -11.23
N ARG A 181 33.55 -1.63 -10.15
CA ARG A 181 33.24 -2.32 -8.90
C ARG A 181 33.87 -1.62 -7.71
N HIS A 182 33.13 -1.61 -6.59
CA HIS A 182 33.64 -1.11 -5.32
C HIS A 182 33.47 -2.13 -4.21
N LEU A 183 34.32 -2.06 -3.19
CA LEU A 183 34.10 -2.80 -1.95
C LEU A 183 32.82 -2.29 -1.28
N THR A 184 31.82 -3.16 -1.12
CA THR A 184 30.49 -2.79 -0.62
C THR A 184 30.55 -1.97 0.68
N LYS A 185 31.43 -2.38 1.61
CA LYS A 185 31.59 -1.71 2.92
C LYS A 185 32.19 -0.31 2.83
N THR A 186 32.95 0.02 1.79
CA THR A 186 33.60 1.34 1.66
C THR A 186 32.69 2.37 1.02
N VAL A 187 31.64 1.93 0.33
CA VAL A 187 30.67 2.79 -0.36
C VAL A 187 29.30 2.81 0.31
N GLU A 188 29.07 1.99 1.34
CA GLU A 188 27.84 1.96 2.12
C GLU A 188 27.75 3.18 3.04
N ARG A 189 26.62 3.89 2.94
CA ARG A 189 26.19 4.93 3.88
C ARG A 189 24.86 4.50 4.48
N LYS A 190 24.73 4.66 5.80
CA LYS A 190 23.50 4.39 6.54
C LYS A 190 22.83 5.69 6.92
N PHE A 191 21.52 5.72 6.78
CA PHE A 191 20.67 6.84 7.13
C PHE A 191 19.56 6.36 8.07
N PRO A 192 18.96 7.30 8.83
CA PRO A 192 17.77 7.00 9.63
C PRO A 192 16.66 6.35 8.77
N PRO A 193 15.76 5.57 9.39
CA PRO A 193 14.58 5.07 8.70
C PRO A 193 13.78 6.20 8.06
N ARG A 194 13.26 5.96 6.86
CA ARG A 194 12.39 6.88 6.12
C ARG A 194 11.01 6.27 5.91
N PRO A 195 9.95 7.06 5.75
CA PRO A 195 8.64 6.54 5.40
C PRO A 195 8.68 5.75 4.08
N ARG A 196 7.77 4.78 3.92
CA ARG A 196 7.62 4.08 2.64
C ARG A 196 7.07 5.07 1.61
N SER A 197 7.53 4.96 0.36
CA SER A 197 7.16 5.89 -0.71
C SER A 197 5.64 5.97 -0.89
N HIS A 198 4.94 4.84 -0.99
CA HIS A 198 3.49 4.83 -1.15
C HIS A 198 2.74 5.47 0.03
N ASP A 199 3.22 5.31 1.26
CA ASP A 199 2.59 5.94 2.43
C ASP A 199 2.78 7.47 2.36
N ALA A 200 3.97 7.95 1.99
CA ALA A 200 4.24 9.38 1.83
C ALA A 200 3.38 10.04 0.72
N LEU A 201 3.22 9.33 -0.40
CA LEU A 201 2.32 9.75 -1.48
C LEU A 201 0.86 9.77 -1.01
N GLN A 202 0.44 8.84 -0.15
CA GLN A 202 -0.90 8.80 0.42
C GLN A 202 -1.21 10.07 1.22
N LEU A 203 -0.31 10.49 2.11
CA LEU A 203 -0.50 11.74 2.87
C LEU A 203 -0.53 12.97 1.96
N SER A 204 0.29 12.98 0.91
CA SER A 204 0.31 14.09 -0.05
C SER A 204 -1.04 14.23 -0.78
N LEU A 205 -1.67 13.11 -1.17
CA LEU A 205 -3.00 13.11 -1.76
C LEU A 205 -4.10 13.44 -0.75
N TYR A 206 -3.97 13.04 0.52
CA TYR A 206 -4.88 13.50 1.57
C TYR A 206 -4.77 15.01 1.82
N ARG A 207 -3.56 15.57 1.81
CA ARG A 207 -3.35 17.02 1.91
C ARG A 207 -4.05 17.76 0.77
N LEU A 208 -3.94 17.28 -0.46
CA LEU A 208 -4.65 17.84 -1.60
C LEU A 208 -6.16 17.80 -1.38
N LEU A 209 -6.70 16.64 -1.00
CA LEU A 209 -8.11 16.46 -0.73
C LEU A 209 -8.63 17.37 0.40
N LEU A 210 -7.85 17.57 1.46
CA LEU A 210 -8.19 18.49 2.54
C LEU A 210 -8.14 19.95 2.09
N ALA A 211 -7.18 20.31 1.23
CA ALA A 211 -7.05 21.67 0.68
C ALA A 211 -8.27 22.06 -0.18
N GLU A 212 -8.82 21.13 -0.96
CA GLU A 212 -10.09 21.31 -1.69
C GLU A 212 -11.27 21.64 -0.77
N HIS A 213 -11.17 21.27 0.51
CA HIS A 213 -12.18 21.55 1.55
C HIS A 213 -11.77 22.72 2.46
N GLY A 214 -10.79 23.53 2.05
CA GLY A 214 -10.33 24.70 2.81
C GLY A 214 -9.48 24.37 4.04
N ILE A 215 -9.05 23.11 4.19
CA ILE A 215 -8.24 22.65 5.32
C ILE A 215 -6.77 22.59 4.87
N GLY A 216 -6.02 23.65 5.16
CA GLY A 216 -4.57 23.68 4.92
C GLY A 216 -3.82 22.73 5.85
N ILE A 217 -2.80 22.03 5.34
CA ILE A 217 -1.91 21.14 6.09
C ILE A 217 -0.46 21.54 5.82
N ASP A 218 0.31 21.69 6.90
CA ASP A 218 1.70 22.16 6.85
C ASP A 218 2.70 21.01 7.08
N GLN A 219 2.30 19.97 7.81
CA GLN A 219 3.17 18.86 8.18
C GLN A 219 2.44 17.53 8.06
N GLY A 220 3.18 16.50 7.61
CA GLY A 220 2.69 15.14 7.50
C GLY A 220 3.58 14.19 8.29
N GLU A 221 2.97 13.19 8.93
CA GLU A 221 3.71 12.18 9.70
C GLU A 221 3.08 10.80 9.54
N ILE A 222 3.93 9.80 9.38
CA ILE A 222 3.50 8.40 9.41
C ILE A 222 3.94 7.78 10.72
N ILE A 223 2.98 7.14 11.37
CA ILE A 223 3.15 6.46 12.64
C ILE A 223 3.12 4.96 12.37
N TYR A 224 4.30 4.34 12.30
CA TYR A 224 4.42 2.89 12.17
C TYR A 224 4.32 2.23 13.56
N LEU A 225 3.49 1.19 13.67
CA LEU A 225 3.31 0.41 14.89
C LEU A 225 3.59 -1.06 14.58
N ASP A 226 4.50 -1.67 15.33
CA ASP A 226 4.62 -3.12 15.41
C ASP A 226 4.10 -3.62 16.79
N MET A 227 4.30 -4.90 17.09
CA MET A 227 3.85 -5.48 18.38
C MET A 227 4.69 -5.04 19.59
N ARG A 228 5.75 -4.25 19.41
CA ARG A 228 6.74 -3.91 20.43
C ARG A 228 6.90 -2.41 20.65
N ARG A 229 6.83 -1.59 19.61
CA ARG A 229 7.06 -0.15 19.68
C ARG A 229 6.39 0.61 18.54
N LEU A 230 6.36 1.92 18.72
CA LEU A 230 5.89 2.90 17.74
C LEU A 230 7.08 3.68 17.17
N MET A 231 7.03 4.02 15.89
CA MET A 231 8.01 4.85 15.20
C MET A 231 7.28 5.93 14.41
N ARG A 232 7.60 7.18 14.71
CA ARG A 232 7.05 8.37 14.05
C ARG A 232 8.08 8.89 13.06
N LEU A 233 7.70 9.00 11.79
CA LEU A 233 8.57 9.50 10.73
C LEU A 233 7.91 10.70 10.04
N PRO A 234 8.60 11.85 9.95
CA PRO A 234 8.09 13.00 9.21
C PRO A 234 8.04 12.69 7.71
N VAL A 235 7.08 13.28 7.04
CA VAL A 235 6.88 13.18 5.59
C VAL A 235 7.06 14.55 4.97
N GLU A 236 7.94 14.62 3.98
CA GLU A 236 7.98 15.75 3.06
C GLU A 236 6.77 15.65 2.12
N LEU A 237 5.75 16.48 2.38
CA LEU A 237 4.53 16.49 1.59
C LEU A 237 4.79 17.15 0.24
N LEU A 238 4.30 16.52 -0.84
CA LEU A 238 4.37 17.12 -2.17
C LEU A 238 3.67 18.49 -2.17
N PRO A 239 4.20 19.48 -2.90
CA PRO A 239 3.46 20.70 -3.21
C PRO A 239 2.10 20.37 -3.85
N LEU A 240 1.08 21.19 -3.61
CA LEU A 240 -0.30 20.89 -4.04
C LEU A 240 -0.43 20.64 -5.54
N ASN A 241 0.28 21.41 -6.37
CA ASN A 241 0.32 21.21 -7.82
C ASN A 241 0.98 19.87 -8.22
N GLU A 242 1.98 19.40 -7.48
CA GLU A 242 2.60 18.09 -7.73
C GLU A 242 1.70 16.95 -7.28
N ALA A 243 1.03 17.11 -6.13
CA ALA A 243 0.02 16.16 -5.66
C ALA A 243 -1.16 16.07 -6.66
N GLN A 244 -1.57 17.19 -7.24
CA GLN A 244 -2.61 17.23 -8.29
C GLN A 244 -2.17 16.48 -9.55
N ARG A 245 -0.94 16.71 -10.05
CA ARG A 245 -0.41 15.95 -11.19
C ARG A 245 -0.32 14.45 -10.90
N LEU A 246 0.09 14.08 -9.69
CA LEU A 246 0.10 12.68 -9.25
C LEU A 246 -1.32 12.10 -9.26
N LEU A 247 -2.30 12.84 -8.74
CA LEU A 247 -3.70 12.43 -8.71
C LEU A 247 -4.22 12.14 -10.12
N GLU A 248 -4.05 13.09 -11.05
CA GLU A 248 -4.45 12.97 -12.45
C GLU A 248 -3.79 11.77 -13.12
N ALA A 249 -2.47 11.61 -12.95
CA ALA A 249 -1.73 10.50 -13.52
C ALA A 249 -2.23 9.15 -12.99
N ARG A 250 -2.54 9.05 -11.69
CA ARG A 250 -3.10 7.83 -11.10
C ARG A 250 -4.52 7.57 -11.58
N VAL A 251 -5.39 8.59 -11.60
CA VAL A 251 -6.76 8.44 -12.12
C VAL A 251 -6.75 7.93 -13.55
N ALA A 252 -5.92 8.50 -14.43
CA ALA A 252 -5.79 8.06 -15.81
C ALA A 252 -5.42 6.56 -15.94
N GLN A 253 -4.56 6.04 -15.05
CA GLN A 253 -4.22 4.61 -15.03
C GLN A 253 -5.41 3.72 -14.62
N HIS A 254 -6.31 4.22 -13.78
CA HIS A 254 -7.50 3.50 -13.34
C HIS A 254 -8.67 3.59 -14.32
N THR A 255 -8.73 4.64 -15.14
CA THR A 255 -9.86 4.91 -16.04
C THR A 255 -9.56 4.57 -17.51
N THR A 256 -8.31 4.27 -17.87
CA THR A 256 -7.96 3.86 -19.24
C THR A 256 -8.83 2.69 -19.77
N PRO A 257 -9.35 2.73 -21.02
CA PRO A 257 -10.25 1.69 -21.52
C PRO A 257 -9.62 0.29 -21.55
N ASN A 258 -8.32 0.20 -21.85
CA ASN A 258 -7.59 -1.06 -21.93
C ASN A 258 -7.07 -1.47 -20.56
N LEU A 259 -7.10 -2.77 -20.24
CA LEU A 259 -6.58 -3.28 -18.97
C LEU A 259 -5.10 -2.89 -18.81
N PRO A 260 -4.67 -2.28 -17.69
CA PRO A 260 -3.30 -1.78 -17.54
C PRO A 260 -2.32 -2.95 -17.49
N PRO A 261 -1.03 -2.75 -17.82
CA PRO A 261 -0.04 -3.79 -17.68
C PRO A 261 0.11 -4.21 -16.20
N PRO A 262 0.60 -5.43 -15.92
CA PRO A 262 1.02 -5.81 -14.57
C PRO A 262 2.10 -4.86 -14.03
N LEU A 263 2.25 -4.84 -12.70
CA LEU A 263 3.33 -4.10 -12.06
C LEU A 263 4.68 -4.66 -12.49
N ALA A 264 5.58 -3.78 -12.93
CA ALA A 264 6.96 -4.11 -13.30
C ALA A 264 8.01 -3.43 -12.40
N ALA A 265 7.62 -2.40 -11.66
CA ALA A 265 8.53 -1.66 -10.78
C ALA A 265 8.97 -2.56 -9.60
N PRO A 266 10.29 -2.79 -9.39
CA PRO A 266 10.81 -3.71 -8.37
C PRO A 266 10.29 -3.46 -6.94
N GLU A 267 9.98 -2.20 -6.61
CA GLU A 267 9.44 -1.76 -5.33
C GLU A 267 7.93 -1.97 -5.17
N GLU A 268 7.21 -2.28 -6.26
CA GLU A 268 5.76 -2.50 -6.28
C GLU A 268 5.36 -3.95 -6.57
N ILE A 269 6.22 -4.74 -7.24
CA ILE A 269 5.91 -6.14 -7.65
C ILE A 269 5.51 -7.06 -6.49
N TRP A 270 5.90 -6.74 -5.25
CA TRP A 270 5.50 -7.51 -4.07
C TRP A 270 3.98 -7.55 -3.89
N GLN A 271 3.25 -6.56 -4.42
CA GLN A 271 1.78 -6.54 -4.37
C GLN A 271 1.16 -7.73 -5.13
N CYS A 272 1.85 -8.24 -6.16
CA CYS A 272 1.39 -9.39 -6.93
C CYS A 272 1.39 -10.68 -6.11
N ASP A 273 2.28 -10.81 -5.13
CA ASP A 273 2.38 -12.00 -4.27
C ASP A 273 1.18 -12.15 -3.32
N PHE A 274 0.45 -11.06 -3.07
CA PHE A 274 -0.74 -11.01 -2.21
C PHE A 274 -2.00 -10.63 -2.98
N CYS A 275 -1.97 -10.74 -4.32
CA CYS A 275 -3.06 -10.29 -5.18
C CYS A 275 -4.12 -11.39 -5.33
N PRO A 276 -5.38 -11.17 -4.93
CA PRO A 276 -6.42 -12.20 -4.98
C PRO A 276 -6.91 -12.50 -6.41
N VAL A 277 -6.50 -11.69 -7.38
CA VAL A 277 -6.79 -11.86 -8.82
C VAL A 277 -5.52 -12.19 -9.60
N ARG A 278 -4.48 -12.72 -8.93
CA ARG A 278 -3.21 -13.07 -9.55
C ARG A 278 -3.38 -14.06 -10.70
N GLU A 279 -4.11 -15.15 -10.50
CA GLU A 279 -4.32 -16.18 -11.52
C GLU A 279 -4.95 -15.58 -12.78
N ALA A 280 -6.07 -14.85 -12.64
CA ALA A 280 -6.70 -14.15 -13.75
C ALA A 280 -5.77 -13.11 -14.41
N CYS A 281 -4.92 -12.45 -13.62
CA CYS A 281 -3.92 -11.52 -14.13
C CYS A 281 -2.88 -12.22 -15.00
N GLU A 282 -2.31 -13.34 -14.54
CA GLU A 282 -1.32 -14.16 -15.25
C GLU A 282 -1.92 -14.78 -16.52
N THR A 283 -3.13 -15.34 -16.45
CA THR A 283 -3.84 -15.89 -17.63
C THR A 283 -4.01 -14.84 -18.72
N ARG A 284 -4.45 -13.63 -18.36
CA ARG A 284 -4.64 -12.55 -19.35
C ARG A 284 -3.32 -11.89 -19.79
N HIS A 285 -2.28 -11.98 -18.97
CA HIS A 285 -0.95 -11.45 -19.31
C HIS A 285 -0.17 -12.40 -20.21
N GLY A 286 -0.40 -13.71 -20.09
CA GLY A 286 0.34 -14.76 -20.80
C GLY A 286 1.63 -15.19 -20.10
N GLY A 287 1.80 -14.90 -18.82
CA GLY A 287 3.01 -15.23 -18.07
C GLY A 287 2.90 -14.92 -16.57
N PRO A 288 3.89 -15.35 -15.77
CA PRO A 288 3.90 -15.10 -14.33
C PRO A 288 4.09 -13.62 -14.02
N VAL A 289 3.57 -13.19 -12.87
CA VAL A 289 3.76 -11.82 -12.36
C VAL A 289 4.45 -11.81 -10.99
N GLY A 290 4.86 -10.64 -10.52
CA GLY A 290 5.46 -10.49 -9.20
C GLY A 290 6.89 -11.02 -9.13
N ARG A 291 7.30 -11.58 -8.00
CA ARG A 291 8.67 -12.10 -7.83
C ARG A 291 8.99 -13.27 -8.76
N ALA A 292 7.99 -14.04 -9.16
CA ALA A 292 8.17 -15.14 -10.11
C ALA A 292 8.69 -14.63 -11.47
N MET A 293 8.33 -13.41 -11.86
CA MET A 293 8.84 -12.77 -13.08
C MET A 293 10.34 -12.45 -12.98
N LEU A 294 10.85 -12.05 -11.81
CA LEU A 294 12.27 -11.72 -11.63
C LEU A 294 13.17 -12.96 -11.76
N ASN A 295 12.69 -14.12 -11.30
CA ASN A 295 13.47 -15.36 -11.36
C ASN A 295 13.68 -15.83 -12.81
N LEU A 296 12.69 -15.62 -13.69
CA LEU A 296 12.84 -15.98 -15.12
C LEU A 296 13.89 -15.12 -15.81
N VAL A 297 13.95 -13.83 -15.50
CA VAL A 297 14.99 -12.94 -16.01
C VAL A 297 16.35 -13.45 -15.54
N GLU A 298 16.53 -13.74 -14.26
CA GLU A 298 17.81 -14.24 -13.74
C GLU A 298 18.27 -15.56 -14.37
N GLU A 299 17.35 -16.43 -14.82
CA GLU A 299 17.67 -17.69 -15.51
C GLU A 299 18.07 -17.47 -16.97
N GLU A 300 17.48 -16.50 -17.68
CA GLU A 300 17.87 -16.17 -19.07
C GLU A 300 19.27 -15.55 -19.17
N TRP A 301 19.79 -14.97 -18.09
CA TRP A 301 21.14 -14.40 -18.01
C TRP A 301 22.20 -15.40 -17.50
N ARG A 302 21.84 -16.66 -17.23
CA ARG A 302 22.76 -17.73 -16.81
C ARG A 302 23.07 -18.69 -17.93
#